data_AF-A0A2K9NV17-F1
#
_entry.id   AF-A0A2K9NV17-F1
#
_cell.length_a   1.000
_cell.length_b   1.000
_cell.length_c   1.000
_cell.angle_alpha   90.00
_cell.angle_beta   90.00
_cell.angle_gamma   90.00
#
_symmetry.space_group_name_H-M   'P 1'
#
loop_
_entity.id
_entity.type
_entity.pdbx_description
1 polymer ?
#
loop_
_entity_poly.entity_id
_entity_poly.type
_entity_poly.pdbx_seq_one_letter_code
_entity_poly.pdbx_strand_id
1 'polypeptide(L)'
;MKKVILASMLALSLTSAFANEGDLTLPGERWAAKFTAFVCADGNTQTAGVPADFAERNVVFGKATTDMSLDNLLVRATFVENGVTCNYSALLFADNAAWTVKLVDSKAYSANNESSCLEGKKFLDSALADNKYKYLHGRAAIYVPATDADVQCSAEESTVGLHFQVTGKIQ
;
A
#
# COMPACT_ATOMS: atom_id res chain seq x y z
N MET A 1 -25.17 -62.59 -19.58
CA MET A 1 -25.29 -61.17 -19.98
C MET A 1 -24.15 -60.40 -19.32
N LYS A 2 -23.21 -59.88 -20.11
CA LYS A 2 -22.05 -59.11 -19.66
C LYS A 2 -22.51 -57.70 -19.25
N LYS A 3 -22.21 -57.28 -18.02
CA LYS A 3 -22.29 -55.87 -17.61
C LYS A 3 -20.94 -55.49 -17.00
N VAL A 4 -20.07 -55.00 -17.86
CA VAL A 4 -18.87 -54.24 -17.51
C VAL A 4 -19.36 -52.81 -17.32
N ILE A 5 -19.30 -52.29 -16.11
CA ILE A 5 -19.48 -50.86 -15.85
C ILE A 5 -18.09 -50.32 -15.49
N LEU A 6 -17.52 -49.66 -16.49
CA LEU A 6 -16.24 -48.97 -16.46
C LEU A 6 -16.40 -47.72 -15.59
N ALA A 7 -15.82 -47.73 -14.39
CA ALA A 7 -15.76 -46.56 -13.52
C ALA A 7 -14.65 -45.63 -14.07
N SER A 8 -15.07 -44.62 -14.84
CA SER A 8 -14.22 -43.54 -15.31
C SER A 8 -13.61 -42.80 -14.12
N MET A 9 -12.30 -42.98 -13.94
CA MET A 9 -11.49 -42.12 -13.08
C MET A 9 -11.51 -40.71 -13.68
N LEU A 10 -12.26 -39.80 -13.07
CA LEU A 10 -12.10 -38.38 -13.28
C LEU A 10 -10.67 -38.01 -12.87
N ALA A 11 -9.82 -37.79 -13.87
CA ALA A 11 -8.59 -37.05 -13.69
C ALA A 11 -8.97 -35.64 -13.24
N LEU A 12 -8.82 -35.34 -11.95
CA LEU A 12 -8.75 -33.96 -11.48
C LEU A 12 -7.50 -33.34 -12.11
N SER A 13 -7.69 -32.67 -13.22
CA SER A 13 -6.75 -31.69 -13.76
C SER A 13 -6.62 -30.57 -12.72
N LEU A 14 -5.61 -30.68 -11.86
CA LEU A 14 -5.06 -29.60 -11.08
C LEU A 14 -4.50 -28.56 -12.05
N THR A 15 -5.35 -27.66 -12.54
CA THR A 15 -4.89 -26.43 -13.17
C THR A 15 -4.29 -25.58 -12.06
N SER A 16 -2.97 -25.70 -11.87
CA SER A 16 -2.17 -24.74 -11.11
C SER A 16 -2.34 -23.39 -11.80
N ALA A 17 -3.30 -22.59 -11.33
CA ALA A 17 -3.35 -21.18 -11.67
C ALA A 17 -2.07 -20.57 -11.10
N PHE A 18 -1.09 -20.30 -11.97
CA PHE A 18 0.02 -19.43 -11.61
C PHE A 18 -0.62 -18.09 -11.22
N ALA A 19 -0.66 -17.82 -9.93
CA ALA A 19 -1.13 -16.55 -9.41
C ALA A 19 -0.29 -15.47 -10.10
N ASN A 20 -0.97 -14.49 -10.71
CA ASN A 20 -0.30 -13.37 -11.33
C ASN A 20 0.34 -12.55 -10.20
N GLU A 21 1.62 -12.78 -9.94
CA GLU A 21 2.39 -12.03 -8.95
C GLU A 21 2.72 -10.65 -9.52
N GLY A 22 1.81 -9.74 -9.26
CA GLY A 22 1.92 -8.32 -9.56
C GLY A 22 1.13 -7.51 -8.54
N ASP A 23 1.33 -6.20 -8.57
CA ASP A 23 0.56 -5.25 -7.77
C ASP A 23 -0.95 -5.42 -7.96
N LEU A 24 -1.73 -4.94 -6.98
CA LEU A 24 -3.14 -4.65 -7.16
C LEU A 24 -3.33 -3.68 -8.33
N THR A 25 -4.50 -3.75 -8.96
CA THR A 25 -4.92 -2.83 -10.03
C THR A 25 -6.13 -2.02 -9.57
N LEU A 26 -6.20 -0.76 -9.97
CA LEU A 26 -7.36 0.09 -9.74
C LEU A 26 -8.07 0.35 -11.08
N PRO A 27 -9.29 -0.16 -11.31
CA PRO A 27 -10.02 0.17 -12.53
C PRO A 27 -10.26 1.68 -12.63
N GLY A 28 -10.00 2.26 -13.80
CA GLY A 28 -10.26 3.68 -14.05
C GLY A 28 -9.25 4.65 -13.43
N GLU A 29 -8.00 4.23 -13.18
CA GLU A 29 -6.94 5.15 -12.75
C GLU A 29 -6.84 6.35 -13.70
N ARG A 30 -6.77 7.55 -13.14
CA ARG A 30 -6.88 8.78 -13.90
C ARG A 30 -5.87 9.84 -13.48
N TRP A 31 -5.47 9.88 -12.21
CA TRP A 31 -4.39 10.74 -11.74
C TRP A 31 -3.30 9.93 -11.08
N ALA A 32 -2.06 10.37 -11.27
CA ALA A 32 -0.90 9.85 -10.59
C ALA A 32 -0.31 10.92 -9.66
N ALA A 33 0.20 10.44 -8.53
CA ALA A 33 1.01 11.20 -7.60
C ALA A 33 2.27 10.41 -7.25
N LYS A 34 3.35 11.12 -6.93
CA LYS A 34 4.58 10.53 -6.41
C LYS A 34 4.71 10.82 -4.93
N PHE A 35 5.20 9.85 -4.17
CA PHE A 35 5.70 10.12 -2.83
C PHE A 35 6.85 11.12 -2.91
N THR A 36 6.96 11.97 -1.91
CA THR A 36 7.98 13.04 -1.89
C THR A 36 8.68 13.16 -0.56
N ALA A 37 7.99 12.95 0.55
CA ALA A 37 8.56 13.02 1.89
C ALA A 37 7.61 12.42 2.93
N PHE A 38 8.16 12.12 4.10
CA PHE A 38 7.39 12.11 5.34
C PHE A 38 7.26 13.56 5.83
N VAL A 39 6.08 13.96 6.28
CA VAL A 39 5.78 15.33 6.73
C VAL A 39 5.09 15.33 8.09
N CYS A 40 5.14 16.45 8.80
CA CYS A 40 4.47 16.65 10.08
C CYS A 40 2.98 16.97 9.92
N ALA A 41 2.26 17.16 11.02
CA ALA A 41 0.81 17.34 11.03
C ALA A 41 0.30 18.53 10.19
N ASP A 42 1.15 19.51 9.90
CA ASP A 42 0.83 20.62 9.00
C ASP A 42 0.73 20.21 7.51
N GLY A 43 1.16 19.00 7.17
CA GLY A 43 1.19 18.45 5.82
C GLY A 43 2.29 19.03 4.91
N ASN A 44 3.24 19.79 5.47
CA ASN A 44 4.22 20.59 4.74
C ASN A 44 5.64 20.48 5.28
N THR A 45 5.81 20.58 6.59
CA THR A 45 7.11 20.50 7.25
C THR A 45 7.61 19.07 7.13
N GLN A 46 8.80 18.87 6.54
CA GLN A 46 9.39 17.54 6.44
C GLN A 46 9.88 17.06 7.79
N THR A 47 9.77 15.76 8.04
CA THR A 47 10.40 15.11 9.19
C THR A 47 11.93 15.22 9.09
N ALA A 48 12.62 15.09 10.23
CA ALA A 48 14.09 15.10 10.27
C ALA A 48 14.72 13.95 9.45
N GLY A 49 14.02 12.82 9.33
CA GLY A 49 14.42 11.68 8.51
C GLY A 49 13.26 10.74 8.20
N VAL A 50 13.57 9.50 7.80
CA VAL A 50 12.57 8.44 7.71
C VAL A 50 12.21 8.00 9.13
N PRO A 51 10.92 7.93 9.51
CA PRO A 51 10.52 7.48 10.84
C PRO A 51 11.02 6.06 11.13
N ALA A 52 11.38 5.80 12.39
CA ALA A 52 12.15 4.63 12.81
C ALA A 52 11.53 3.30 12.35
N ASP A 53 10.23 3.12 12.53
CA ASP A 53 9.53 1.86 12.17
C ASP A 53 9.60 1.55 10.67
N PHE A 54 9.57 2.60 9.84
CA PHE A 54 9.68 2.52 8.39
C PHE A 54 11.13 2.32 7.95
N ALA A 55 12.06 3.00 8.61
CA ALA A 55 13.50 2.90 8.35
C ALA A 55 14.02 1.47 8.64
N GLU A 56 13.59 0.87 9.76
CA GLU A 56 13.96 -0.50 10.17
C GLU A 56 13.65 -1.52 9.06
N ARG A 57 12.55 -1.33 8.34
CA ARG A 57 12.06 -2.21 7.26
C ARG A 57 12.49 -1.76 5.87
N ASN A 58 13.30 -0.71 5.76
CA ASN A 58 13.67 -0.09 4.48
C ASN A 58 12.45 0.22 3.60
N VAL A 59 11.38 0.74 4.22
CA VAL A 59 10.15 1.08 3.48
C VAL A 59 10.43 2.28 2.57
N VAL A 60 10.09 2.14 1.30
CA VAL A 60 10.16 3.21 0.31
C VAL A 60 8.82 3.30 -0.40
N PHE A 61 8.09 4.39 -0.15
CA PHE A 61 6.87 4.70 -0.90
C PHE A 61 7.22 5.21 -2.30
N GLY A 62 6.50 4.72 -3.30
CA GLY A 62 6.71 5.05 -4.71
C GLY A 62 5.63 5.98 -5.25
N LYS A 63 4.68 5.39 -5.98
CA LYS A 63 3.58 6.12 -6.62
C LYS A 63 2.26 5.83 -5.90
N ALA A 64 1.36 6.79 -5.99
CA ALA A 64 -0.05 6.58 -5.72
C ALA A 64 -0.88 6.96 -6.95
N THR A 65 -1.95 6.23 -7.23
CA THR A 65 -2.88 6.54 -8.33
C THR A 65 -4.32 6.52 -7.85
N THR A 66 -5.18 7.30 -8.48
CA THR A 66 -6.58 7.44 -8.05
C THR A 66 -7.53 7.53 -9.24
N ASP A 67 -8.79 7.14 -9.02
CA ASP A 67 -9.87 7.08 -9.99
C ASP A 67 -10.65 8.40 -10.08
N MET A 68 -11.63 8.49 -11.01
CA MET A 68 -12.40 9.72 -11.31
C MET A 68 -13.02 10.41 -10.08
N SER A 69 -13.42 9.60 -9.10
CA SER A 69 -14.06 10.08 -7.87
C SER A 69 -13.08 10.70 -6.88
N LEU A 70 -11.78 10.36 -6.98
CA LEU A 70 -10.76 10.62 -5.97
C LEU A 70 -11.01 9.86 -4.64
N ASP A 71 -11.99 8.97 -4.60
CA ASP A 71 -12.33 8.19 -3.42
C ASP A 71 -11.51 6.90 -3.33
N ASN A 72 -10.96 6.40 -4.45
CA ASN A 72 -10.16 5.18 -4.47
C ASN A 72 -8.69 5.51 -4.75
N LEU A 73 -7.79 5.05 -3.89
CA LEU A 73 -6.37 5.32 -3.98
C LEU A 73 -5.58 4.00 -3.98
N LEU A 74 -4.74 3.81 -4.98
CA LEU A 74 -3.80 2.71 -5.06
C LEU A 74 -2.39 3.20 -4.71
N VAL A 75 -1.92 2.87 -3.51
CA VAL A 75 -0.58 3.22 -3.01
C VAL A 75 0.37 2.06 -3.28
N ARG A 76 1.59 2.37 -3.74
CA ARG A 76 2.66 1.40 -3.93
C ARG A 76 3.89 1.74 -3.10
N ALA A 77 4.51 0.71 -2.55
CA ALA A 77 5.75 0.81 -1.80
C ALA A 77 6.62 -0.43 -2.00
N THR A 78 7.87 -0.36 -1.56
CA THR A 78 8.74 -1.52 -1.37
C THR A 78 9.23 -1.56 0.06
N PHE A 79 9.61 -2.74 0.53
CA PHE A 79 10.28 -2.93 1.83
C PHE A 79 11.25 -4.11 1.73
N VAL A 80 12.09 -4.30 2.75
CA VAL A 80 13.01 -5.43 2.84
C VAL A 80 12.59 -6.36 3.96
N GLU A 81 12.48 -7.66 3.65
CA GLU A 81 12.21 -8.72 4.62
C GLU A 81 13.24 -9.84 4.40
N ASN A 82 13.99 -10.20 5.44
CA ASN A 82 15.05 -11.22 5.38
C ASN A 82 16.08 -10.99 4.25
N GLY A 83 16.40 -9.73 3.96
CA GLY A 83 17.34 -9.36 2.89
C GLY A 83 16.75 -9.38 1.47
N VAL A 84 15.46 -9.70 1.32
CA VAL A 84 14.75 -9.75 0.04
C VAL A 84 13.86 -8.50 -0.08
N THR A 85 13.90 -7.86 -1.25
CA THR A 85 12.99 -6.74 -1.55
C THR A 85 11.59 -7.28 -1.89
N CYS A 86 10.61 -6.80 -1.15
CA CYS A 86 9.20 -7.06 -1.36
C CYS A 86 8.52 -5.84 -1.97
N ASN A 87 7.66 -6.08 -2.96
CA ASN A 87 6.72 -5.09 -3.47
C ASN A 87 5.46 -5.10 -2.62
N TYR A 88 4.86 -3.93 -2.42
CA TYR A 88 3.62 -3.73 -1.70
C TYR A 88 2.69 -2.83 -2.49
N SER A 89 1.42 -3.20 -2.54
CA SER A 89 0.35 -2.38 -3.08
C SER A 89 -0.86 -2.42 -2.15
N ALA A 90 -1.50 -1.27 -1.95
CA ALA A 90 -2.68 -1.13 -1.11
C ALA A 90 -3.75 -0.31 -1.83
N LEU A 91 -4.97 -0.84 -1.85
CA LEU A 91 -6.17 -0.11 -2.22
C LEU A 91 -6.75 0.52 -0.95
N LEU A 92 -6.88 1.83 -0.97
CA LEU A 92 -7.42 2.63 0.10
C LEU A 92 -8.69 3.34 -0.37
N PHE A 93 -9.65 3.50 0.54
CA PHE A 93 -10.88 4.28 0.33
C PHE A 93 -10.82 5.57 1.14
N ALA A 94 -10.93 6.71 0.46
CA ALA A 94 -10.99 8.04 1.04
C ALA A 94 -12.44 8.47 1.27
N ASP A 95 -12.83 8.64 2.53
CA ASP A 95 -14.08 9.26 2.93
C ASP A 95 -13.87 10.77 3.08
N ASN A 96 -14.24 11.50 2.03
CA ASN A 96 -14.14 12.97 1.96
C ASN A 96 -15.04 13.69 2.98
N ALA A 97 -16.09 13.04 3.51
CA ALA A 97 -16.94 13.64 4.53
C ALA A 97 -16.31 13.52 5.92
N ALA A 98 -15.68 12.38 6.22
CA ALA A 98 -15.01 12.12 7.50
C ALA A 98 -13.53 12.53 7.55
N TRP A 99 -12.96 12.90 6.39
CA TRP A 99 -11.53 13.16 6.19
C TRP A 99 -10.66 11.98 6.68
N THR A 100 -11.11 10.77 6.37
CA THR A 100 -10.42 9.51 6.71
C THR A 100 -10.11 8.71 5.46
N VAL A 101 -9.04 7.93 5.50
CA VAL A 101 -8.67 6.96 4.48
C VAL A 101 -8.49 5.60 5.15
N LYS A 102 -9.09 4.55 4.55
CA LYS A 102 -9.10 3.20 5.13
C LYS A 102 -8.54 2.18 4.16
N LEU A 103 -7.81 1.21 4.68
CA LEU A 103 -7.36 0.06 3.91
C LEU A 103 -8.55 -0.81 3.49
N VAL A 104 -8.66 -1.08 2.20
CA VAL A 104 -9.67 -1.97 1.62
C VAL A 104 -9.06 -3.32 1.29
N ASP A 105 -7.92 -3.31 0.60
CA ASP A 105 -7.19 -4.51 0.21
C ASP A 105 -5.69 -4.19 0.10
N SER A 106 -4.85 -5.21 0.26
CA SER A 106 -3.42 -5.09 0.06
C SER A 106 -2.77 -6.40 -0.35
N LYS A 107 -1.68 -6.26 -1.09
CA LYS A 107 -0.86 -7.37 -1.55
C LYS A 107 0.61 -7.05 -1.36
N ALA A 108 1.36 -8.06 -0.92
CA ALA A 108 2.82 -8.02 -0.95
C ALA A 108 3.37 -9.28 -1.60
N TYR A 109 4.47 -9.15 -2.33
CA TYR A 109 5.14 -10.27 -2.99
C TYR A 109 6.60 -9.95 -3.26
N SER A 110 7.44 -10.97 -3.37
CA SER A 110 8.81 -10.86 -3.88
C SER A 110 8.83 -11.37 -5.32
N ALA A 111 9.60 -10.74 -6.21
CA ALA A 111 9.52 -11.01 -7.66
C ALA A 111 9.81 -12.48 -8.06
N ASN A 112 10.54 -13.21 -7.20
CA ASN A 112 10.95 -14.60 -7.42
C ASN A 112 10.46 -15.55 -6.30
N ASN A 113 9.49 -15.13 -5.47
CA ASN A 113 9.07 -15.88 -4.28
C ASN A 113 10.21 -16.22 -3.29
N GLU A 114 11.25 -15.37 -3.24
CA GLU A 114 12.38 -15.51 -2.33
C GLU A 114 12.03 -15.16 -0.88
N SER A 115 10.89 -14.51 -0.66
CA SER A 115 10.33 -14.17 0.65
C SER A 115 8.80 -14.20 0.64
N SER A 116 8.23 -14.49 1.81
CA SER A 116 6.78 -14.46 2.05
C SER A 116 6.22 -13.03 2.08
N CYS A 117 7.05 -12.05 2.42
CA CYS A 117 6.68 -10.65 2.56
C CYS A 117 5.56 -10.40 3.59
N LEU A 118 5.28 -11.35 4.48
CA LEU A 118 4.10 -11.33 5.35
C LEU A 118 4.23 -10.33 6.50
N GLU A 119 5.41 -10.24 7.12
CA GLU A 119 5.61 -9.37 8.29
C GLU A 119 5.66 -7.90 7.87
N GLY A 120 6.39 -7.60 6.78
CA GLY A 120 6.39 -6.24 6.24
C GLY A 120 5.03 -5.82 5.68
N LYS A 121 4.27 -6.75 5.07
CA LYS A 121 2.87 -6.49 4.68
C LYS A 121 2.02 -6.15 5.90
N LYS A 122 2.08 -6.97 6.96
CA LYS A 122 1.29 -6.76 8.18
C LYS A 122 1.59 -5.42 8.83
N PHE A 123 2.86 -5.00 8.83
CA PHE A 123 3.26 -3.67 9.29
C PHE A 123 2.60 -2.57 8.46
N LEU A 124 2.72 -2.61 7.13
CA LEU A 124 2.14 -1.60 6.24
C LEU A 124 0.61 -1.59 6.27
N ASP A 125 -0.02 -2.75 6.39
CA ASP A 125 -1.47 -2.88 6.56
C ASP A 125 -1.93 -2.18 7.84
N SER A 126 -1.21 -2.41 8.94
CA SER A 126 -1.51 -1.79 10.24
C SER A 126 -1.31 -0.27 10.18
N ALA A 127 -0.23 0.18 9.54
CA ALA A 127 0.03 1.61 9.35
C ALA A 127 -1.04 2.29 8.46
N LEU A 128 -1.63 1.57 7.50
CA LEU A 128 -2.61 2.10 6.54
C LEU A 128 -4.07 1.80 6.91
N ALA A 129 -4.34 1.14 8.04
CA ALA A 129 -5.63 0.56 8.38
C ALA A 129 -6.79 1.58 8.38
N ASP A 130 -6.68 2.67 9.15
CA ASP A 130 -7.68 3.73 9.26
C ASP A 130 -6.98 5.02 9.72
N ASN A 131 -6.83 5.98 8.81
CA ASN A 131 -5.99 7.15 9.03
C ASN A 131 -6.74 8.43 8.68
N LYS A 132 -6.32 9.54 9.27
CA LYS A 132 -6.68 10.87 8.76
C LYS A 132 -5.88 11.17 7.50
N TYR A 133 -6.45 11.98 6.62
CA TYR A 133 -5.70 12.54 5.51
C TYR A 133 -6.03 14.01 5.30
N LYS A 134 -5.14 14.71 4.60
CA LYS A 134 -5.38 16.06 4.09
C LYS A 134 -5.12 16.07 2.59
N TYR A 135 -5.92 16.84 1.86
CA TYR A 135 -5.70 17.10 0.44
C TYR A 135 -5.86 18.60 0.16
N LEU A 136 -4.88 19.20 -0.52
CA LEU A 136 -4.93 20.59 -0.95
C LEU A 136 -4.04 20.81 -2.17
N HIS A 137 -4.56 21.47 -3.22
CA HIS A 137 -3.79 21.91 -4.40
C HIS A 137 -2.93 20.79 -5.03
N GLY A 138 -3.49 19.59 -5.19
CA GLY A 138 -2.76 18.46 -5.77
C GLY A 138 -1.71 17.83 -4.85
N ARG A 139 -1.78 18.10 -3.54
CA ARG A 139 -0.97 17.49 -2.49
C ARG A 139 -1.87 16.68 -1.58
N ALA A 140 -1.46 15.46 -1.26
CA ALA A 140 -2.14 14.61 -0.29
C ALA A 140 -1.15 14.17 0.79
N ALA A 141 -1.60 14.13 2.04
CA ALA A 141 -0.85 13.56 3.14
C ALA A 141 -1.74 12.57 3.90
N ILE A 142 -1.32 11.31 3.99
CA ILE A 142 -1.99 10.27 4.81
C ILE A 142 -1.23 10.16 6.13
N TYR A 143 -1.87 10.46 7.25
CA TYR A 143 -1.21 10.51 8.55
C TYR A 143 -1.20 9.13 9.20
N VAL A 144 -0.06 8.45 9.13
CA VAL A 144 0.15 7.11 9.65
C VAL A 144 0.86 7.15 11.00
N PRO A 145 0.61 6.18 11.90
CA PRO A 145 1.33 6.11 13.17
C PRO A 145 2.83 5.87 12.94
N ALA A 146 3.65 6.52 13.77
CA ALA A 146 5.09 6.28 13.85
C ALA A 146 5.54 6.43 15.30
N THR A 147 6.34 5.49 15.80
CA THR A 147 6.77 5.46 17.21
C THR A 147 7.65 6.63 17.61
N ASP A 148 8.34 7.25 16.66
CA ASP A 148 9.24 8.38 16.86
C ASP A 148 8.69 9.70 16.26
N ALA A 149 7.39 9.79 16.01
CA ALA A 149 6.77 10.99 15.43
C ALA A 149 7.05 12.27 16.24
N ASP A 150 7.13 12.16 17.56
CA ASP A 150 7.44 13.25 18.48
C ASP A 150 8.87 13.78 18.32
N VAL A 151 9.82 12.88 18.01
CA VAL A 151 11.21 13.22 17.69
C VAL A 151 11.33 13.78 16.27
N GLN A 152 10.57 13.23 15.32
CA GLN A 152 10.63 13.61 13.91
C GLN A 152 10.04 14.99 13.61
N CYS A 153 9.06 15.42 14.40
CA CYS A 153 8.28 16.64 14.16
C CYS A 153 8.32 17.59 15.34
N SER A 154 7.55 17.29 16.39
CA SER A 154 7.47 18.05 17.63
C SER A 154 6.85 17.19 18.72
N ALA A 155 7.14 17.51 19.97
CA ALA A 155 6.52 16.85 21.11
C ALA A 155 5.00 16.75 20.95
N GLU A 156 4.43 15.61 21.35
CA GLU A 156 2.99 15.27 21.30
C GLU A 156 2.45 14.75 19.95
N GLU A 157 3.25 14.73 18.88
CA GLU A 157 2.85 14.09 17.64
C GLU A 157 2.98 12.55 17.74
N SER A 158 1.94 11.84 17.32
CA SER A 158 1.93 10.36 17.26
C SER A 158 1.85 9.83 15.83
N THR A 159 1.84 10.72 14.84
CA THR A 159 1.68 10.37 13.42
C THR A 159 2.59 11.22 12.54
N VAL A 160 2.88 10.68 11.36
CA VAL A 160 3.57 11.38 10.28
C VAL A 160 2.76 11.25 8.99
N GLY A 161 2.75 12.29 8.17
CA GLY A 161 2.10 12.31 6.88
C GLY A 161 2.95 11.64 5.79
N LEU A 162 2.38 10.67 5.08
CA LEU A 162 2.91 10.18 3.81
C LEU A 162 2.55 11.20 2.72
N HIS A 163 3.50 12.04 2.30
CA HIS A 163 3.21 13.14 1.39
C HIS A 163 3.36 12.75 -0.08
N PHE A 164 2.26 12.88 -0.82
CA PHE A 164 2.14 12.62 -2.24
C PHE A 164 1.84 13.91 -3.02
N GLN A 165 2.59 14.15 -4.09
CA GLN A 165 2.39 15.27 -5.01
C GLN A 165 1.86 14.74 -6.35
N VAL A 166 0.71 15.24 -6.80
CA VAL A 166 0.14 14.94 -8.11
C VAL A 166 1.17 15.27 -9.19
N THR A 167 1.51 14.28 -10.02
CA THR A 167 2.41 14.41 -11.17
C THR A 167 1.66 14.67 -12.46
N GLY A 168 0.37 14.36 -12.50
CA GLY A 168 -0.50 14.64 -13.62
C GLY A 168 -1.53 13.56 -13.86
N LYS A 169 -2.24 13.72 -14.96
CA LYS A 169 -3.23 12.76 -15.46
C LYS A 169 -2.52 11.59 -16.14
N ILE A 170 -2.98 10.38 -15.86
CA ILE A 170 -2.56 9.15 -16.54
C ILE A 170 -3.78 8.66 -17.34
N GLN A 171 -3.65 8.58 -18.66
CA GLN A 171 -4.74 8.33 -19.64
C GLN A 171 -5.64 9.53 -19.93
#